data_AF-A0A2K6B3P1-F1
#
_entry.id   AF-A0A2K6B3P1-F1
#
_cell.length_a   1.000
_cell.length_b   1.000
_cell.length_c   1.000
_cell.angle_alpha   90.00
_cell.angle_beta   90.00
_cell.angle_gamma   90.00
#
_symmetry.space_group_name_H-M   'P 1'
#
loop_
_entity.id
_entity.type
_entity.pdbx_description
1 polymer ?
#
loop_
_entity_poly.entity_id
_entity_poly.type
_entity_poly.pdbx_seq_one_letter_code
_entity_poly.pdbx_strand_id
1 'polypeptide(L)' 'MGAYKYIQELWRKKQSDVMHFLLRYHQLSAFHRAPCPTWPDKACGLGYKAKQD' A
#
# COMPACT_ATOMS: atom_id res chain seq x y z
N MET A 1 -15.50 7.57 -9.67
CA MET A 1 -14.80 6.50 -8.91
C MET A 1 -13.61 7.14 -8.20
N GLY A 2 -13.49 7.01 -6.88
CA GLY A 2 -12.38 7.63 -6.13
C GLY A 2 -11.06 6.87 -6.31
N ALA A 3 -9.93 7.56 -6.11
CA ALA A 3 -8.58 6.99 -6.23
C ALA A 3 -8.39 5.70 -5.41
N TYR A 4 -8.96 5.64 -4.20
CA TYR A 4 -8.91 4.46 -3.33
C TYR A 4 -9.53 3.20 -3.95
N LYS A 5 -10.59 3.34 -4.75
CA LYS A 5 -11.24 2.21 -5.44
C LYS A 5 -10.33 1.59 -6.50
N TYR A 6 -9.53 2.40 -7.20
CA TYR A 6 -8.54 1.89 -8.17
C TYR A 6 -7.41 1.14 -7.47
N ILE A 7 -6.93 1.68 -6.36
CA ILE A 7 -5.91 1.03 -5.52
C ILE A 7 -6.44 -0.32 -5.01
N GLN A 8 -7.67 -0.37 -4.52
CA GLN A 8 -8.31 -1.60 -4.07
C GLN A 8 -8.38 -2.68 -5.17
N GLU A 9 -8.80 -2.30 -6.37
CA GLU A 9 -8.86 -3.22 -7.52
C GLU A 9 -7.46 -3.70 -7.97
N LEU A 10 -6.43 -2.85 -7.86
CA LEU A 10 -5.05 -3.24 -8.12
C LEU A 10 -4.58 -4.32 -7.11
N TRP A 11 -4.90 -4.15 -5.82
CA TRP A 11 -4.56 -5.12 -4.77
C TRP A 11 -5.34 -6.44 -4.88
N ARG A 12 -6.54 -6.44 -5.46
CA ARG A 12 -7.27 -7.67 -5.81
C ARG A 12 -6.54 -8.49 -6.88
N LYS A 13 -5.80 -7.84 -7.78
CA LYS A 13 -5.01 -8.47 -8.86
C LYS A 13 -3.52 -8.58 -8.52
N LYS A 14 -3.21 -9.24 -7.40
CA LYS A 14 -1.84 -9.34 -6.86
C LYS A 14 -0.86 -10.10 -7.78
N GLN A 15 -1.35 -10.91 -8.71
CA GLN A 15 -0.54 -11.65 -9.69
C GLN A 15 -0.19 -10.85 -10.94
N SER A 16 -0.75 -9.65 -11.11
CA SER A 16 -0.42 -8.81 -12.26
C SER A 16 1.08 -8.45 -12.28
N ASP A 17 1.65 -8.35 -13.49
CA ASP A 17 3.07 -8.00 -13.68
C ASP A 17 3.44 -6.68 -12.99
N VAL A 18 2.54 -5.70 -13.05
CA VAL A 18 2.67 -4.41 -12.35
C VAL A 18 2.83 -4.60 -10.84
N MET A 19 1.99 -5.41 -10.21
CA MET A 19 2.09 -5.68 -8.77
C MET A 19 3.37 -6.44 -8.42
N HIS A 20 3.77 -7.38 -9.27
CA HIS A 20 4.99 -8.15 -9.08
C HIS A 20 6.25 -7.27 -9.18
N PHE A 21 6.25 -6.32 -10.12
CA PHE A 21 7.31 -5.32 -10.27
C PHE A 21 7.39 -4.39 -9.06
N LEU A 22 6.25 -3.85 -8.59
CA LEU A 22 6.20 -2.94 -7.44
C LEU A 22 6.70 -3.60 -6.15
N LEU A 23 6.35 -4.87 -5.91
CA LEU A 23 6.73 -5.59 -4.69
C LEU A 23 8.22 -5.98 -4.63
N ARG A 24 8.95 -5.90 -5.76
CA ARG A 24 10.36 -6.31 -5.85
C ARG A 24 11.33 -5.38 -5.09
N TYR A 25 10.97 -4.11 -4.90
CA TYR A 25 11.91 -3.08 -4.40
C TYR A 25 11.97 -2.93 -2.87
N HIS A 26 11.52 -3.92 -2.10
CA HIS A 26 11.63 -3.91 -0.64
C HIS A 26 12.94 -4.54 -0.15
N GLN A 27 14.08 -3.86 -0.34
CA GLN A 27 15.35 -4.21 0.29
C GLN A 27 15.49 -3.44 1.61
N LEU A 28 14.88 -3.94 2.69
CA LEU A 28 14.89 -3.31 4.01
C LEU A 28 15.30 -4.34 5.09
N SER A 29 15.71 -3.85 6.27
CA SER A 29 15.93 -4.71 7.44
C SER A 29 14.65 -5.45 7.86
N ALA A 30 14.80 -6.58 8.56
CA ALA A 30 13.67 -7.42 8.98
C ALA A 30 12.57 -6.66 9.74
N PHE A 31 12.93 -5.60 10.46
CA PHE A 31 12.00 -4.64 11.05
C PHE A 31 12.48 -3.21 10.77
N HIS A 32 11.59 -2.38 10.24
CA HIS A 32 11.85 -0.96 9.97
C HIS A 32 10.54 -0.16 10.07
N ARG A 33 10.65 1.11 10.46
CA ARG A 33 9.52 2.05 10.49
C ARG A 33 9.35 2.70 9.11
N ALA A 34 8.23 2.42 8.44
CA ALA A 34 7.89 3.09 7.19
C ALA A 34 7.32 4.50 7.44
N PRO A 35 7.64 5.50 6.60
CA PRO A 35 7.10 6.85 6.73
C PRO A 35 5.61 6.94 6.33
N CYS A 36 5.16 6.08 5.41
CA CYS A 36 3.78 6.03 4.92
C CYS A 36 3.34 4.58 4.68
N PRO A 37 2.03 4.28 4.73
CA PRO A 37 1.50 2.95 4.45
C PRO A 37 1.61 2.61 2.96
N THR A 38 2.02 1.37 2.65
CA THR A 38 2.08 0.85 1.27
C THR A 38 0.70 0.62 0.65
N TRP A 39 -0.33 0.36 1.47
CA TRP A 39 -1.72 0.23 1.04
C TRP A 39 -2.61 1.23 1.79
N PRO A 40 -2.73 2.47 1.28
CA PRO A 40 -3.41 3.55 2.00
C PRO A 40 -4.92 3.31 2.15
N ASP A 41 -5.58 2.72 1.14
CA ASP A 41 -7.01 2.34 1.20
C ASP A 41 -7.31 1.42 2.40
N LYS A 42 -6.57 0.31 2.52
CA LYS A 42 -6.74 -0.60 3.66
C LYS A 42 -6.34 0.03 4.99
N ALA A 43 -5.25 0.81 5.01
CA ALA A 43 -4.84 1.49 6.24
C ALA A 43 -5.94 2.42 6.75
N CYS A 44 -6.56 3.22 5.87
CA CYS A 44 -7.68 4.09 6.23
C CYS A 44 -8.90 3.30 6.72
N GLY A 45 -9.23 2.16 6.09
CA GLY A 45 -10.28 1.25 6.57
C GLY A 45 -10.01 0.66 7.95
N LEU A 46 -8.75 0.52 8.35
CA LEU A 46 -8.32 0.09 9.69
C LEU A 46 -8.20 1.25 10.70
N GLY A 47 -8.56 2.48 10.32
CA GLY A 47 -8.54 3.65 11.19
C GLY A 47 -7.24 4.47 11.14
N TYR A 48 -6.31 4.17 10.22
CA TYR A 48 -5.15 5.03 9.98
C TYR A 48 -5.63 6.40 9.47
N LYS A 49 -5.16 7.46 10.14
CA LYS A 49 -5.32 8.83 9.69
C LYS A 49 -3.93 9.45 9.54
N ALA A 50 -3.66 10.04 8.38
CA ALA A 50 -2.47 10.85 8.17
C ALA A 50 -2.65 12.17 8.94
N LYS A 51 -2.35 12.13 10.24
CA LYS A 51 -2.16 13.33 11.05
C LYS A 51 -0.70 13.74 10.93
N GLN A 52 -0.49 15.03 10.72
CA GLN A 52 0.82 15.62 10.98
C GLN A 52 0.96 15.70 12.49
N ASP A 53 2.06 15.17 13.03
CA ASP A 53 2.52 15.48 14.39
C ASP A 53 3.12 16.89 14.42
#